data_AF-A0A6A7AQR4-F1
#
_entry.id   AF-A0A6A7AQR4-F1
#
_cell.length_a   1.000
_cell.length_b   1.000
_cell.length_c   1.000
_cell.angle_alpha   90.00
_cell.angle_beta   90.00
_cell.angle_gamma   90.00
#
_symmetry.space_group_name_H-M   'P 1'
#
loop_
_entity.id
_entity.type
_entity.pdbx_description
1 polymer ?
#
loop_
_entity_poly.entity_id
_entity_poly.type
_entity_poly.pdbx_seq_one_letter_code
_entity_poly.pdbx_strand_id
1 'polypeptide(L)'
;WKLEVQNKDHNHPQSINSSAHNVHRRRTPAQKEVIESMTHAGVRPMQILAAIQREDQDTLISATDIRSERKAVREKHLNGRSPVETLLDDLSTTDWIFAVKKDD
;
A
#
# COMPACT_ATOMS: atom_id res chain seq x y z
N TRP A 1 33.83 -5.33 -23.14
CA TRP A 1 33.65 -5.48 -21.67
C TRP A 1 33.62 -6.97 -21.36
N LYS A 2 34.26 -7.43 -20.28
CA LYS A 2 34.29 -8.85 -19.88
C LYS A 2 33.70 -8.97 -18.47
N LEU A 3 32.64 -9.76 -18.31
CA LEU A 3 32.02 -10.05 -17.01
C LEU A 3 32.70 -11.28 -16.42
N GLU A 4 33.20 -11.19 -15.20
CA GLU A 4 33.85 -12.29 -14.49
C GLU A 4 33.26 -12.41 -13.09
N VAL A 5 32.69 -13.58 -12.75
CA VAL A 5 32.03 -13.83 -11.46
C VAL A 5 33.07 -14.30 -10.46
N GLN A 6 33.40 -13.47 -9.47
CA GLN A 6 34.40 -13.78 -8.45
C GLN A 6 33.89 -14.70 -7.34
N ASN A 7 32.59 -14.65 -7.05
CA ASN A 7 31.96 -15.52 -6.08
C ASN A 7 30.52 -15.81 -6.51
N LYS A 8 30.19 -17.10 -6.59
CA LYS A 8 28.87 -17.61 -6.99
C LYS A 8 28.01 -18.01 -5.80
N ASP A 9 28.56 -18.00 -4.59
CA ASP A 9 27.87 -18.49 -3.40
C ASP A 9 27.00 -17.38 -2.80
N HIS A 10 25.76 -17.75 -2.48
CA HIS A 10 24.83 -16.88 -1.77
C HIS A 10 25.09 -16.97 -0.25
N ASN A 11 24.82 -15.87 0.46
CA ASN A 11 24.86 -15.83 1.92
C ASN A 11 23.64 -16.49 2.59
N HIS A 12 22.74 -17.10 1.82
CA HIS A 12 21.62 -17.89 2.33
C HIS A 12 21.27 -19.04 1.38
N PRO A 13 20.63 -20.11 1.86
CA PRO A 13 20.02 -21.14 1.03
C PRO A 13 18.87 -20.58 0.21
N GLN A 14 18.64 -21.10 -0.99
CA GLN A 14 17.52 -20.68 -1.84
C GLN A 14 16.18 -20.54 -1.08
N SER A 15 15.41 -19.50 -1.43
CA SER A 15 14.11 -19.28 -0.81
C SER A 15 13.15 -20.43 -1.17
N ILE A 16 12.43 -20.94 -0.17
CA ILE A 16 11.58 -22.13 -0.33
C ILE A 16 10.23 -21.79 -0.99
N ASN A 17 9.74 -20.56 -0.85
CA ASN A 17 8.43 -20.14 -1.31
C ASN A 17 8.52 -18.90 -2.20
N SER A 18 7.81 -18.91 -3.32
CA SER A 18 7.73 -17.79 -4.26
C SER A 18 7.30 -16.47 -3.61
N SER A 19 6.52 -16.51 -2.52
CA SER A 19 6.14 -15.32 -1.71
C SER A 19 7.31 -14.63 -1.00
N ALA A 20 8.49 -15.27 -0.92
CA ALA A 20 9.71 -14.60 -0.47
C ALA A 20 10.19 -13.53 -1.47
N HIS A 21 9.81 -13.65 -2.75
CA HIS A 21 10.24 -12.73 -3.79
C HIS A 21 9.14 -11.73 -4.14
N ASN A 22 9.49 -10.44 -4.07
CA ASN A 22 8.55 -9.34 -4.35
C ASN A 22 7.92 -9.40 -5.74
N VAL A 23 8.61 -9.97 -6.72
CA VAL A 23 8.11 -10.08 -8.10
C VAL A 23 6.82 -10.90 -8.16
N HIS A 24 6.73 -11.95 -7.33
CA HIS A 24 5.56 -12.84 -7.26
C HIS A 24 4.45 -12.29 -6.38
N ARG A 25 4.73 -11.22 -5.62
CA ARG A 25 3.77 -10.50 -4.76
C ARG A 25 3.31 -9.17 -5.35
N ARG A 26 3.69 -8.92 -6.60
CA ARG A 26 3.33 -7.70 -7.31
C ARG A 26 1.84 -7.69 -7.56
N ARG A 27 1.16 -6.69 -7.01
CA ARG A 27 -0.29 -6.53 -7.15
C ARG A 27 -0.63 -6.08 -8.57
N THR A 28 -1.67 -6.69 -9.12
CA THR A 28 -2.25 -6.29 -10.40
C THR A 28 -2.93 -4.92 -10.27
N PRO A 29 -3.19 -4.21 -11.39
CA PRO A 29 -3.96 -2.97 -11.36
C PRO A 29 -5.33 -3.14 -10.68
N ALA A 30 -6.08 -4.20 -11.00
CA ALA A 30 -7.37 -4.49 -10.39
C ALA A 30 -7.27 -4.68 -8.86
N GLN A 31 -6.26 -5.43 -8.39
CA GLN A 31 -6.03 -5.59 -6.95
C GLN A 31 -5.71 -4.25 -6.27
N LYS A 32 -4.96 -3.36 -6.93
CA LYS A 32 -4.68 -2.02 -6.39
C LYS A 32 -5.94 -1.17 -6.28
N GLU A 33 -6.83 -1.21 -7.27
CA GLU A 33 -8.11 -0.49 -7.23
C GLU A 33 -9.01 -0.98 -6.09
N VAL A 34 -9.10 -2.29 -5.88
CA VAL A 34 -9.83 -2.87 -4.74
C VAL A 34 -9.24 -2.39 -3.41
N ILE A 35 -7.90 -2.40 -3.28
CA ILE A 35 -7.23 -1.92 -2.07
C ILE A 35 -7.50 -0.43 -1.85
N GLU A 36 -7.39 0.42 -2.87
CA GLU A 36 -7.63 1.87 -2.79
C GLU A 36 -9.09 2.14 -2.37
N SER A 37 -10.06 1.54 -3.06
CA SER A 37 -11.49 1.68 -2.76
C SER A 37 -11.84 1.27 -1.32
N MET A 38 -11.42 0.08 -0.89
CA MET A 38 -11.67 -0.38 0.47
C MET A 38 -10.91 0.42 1.53
N THR A 39 -9.79 1.04 1.16
CA THR A 39 -9.03 1.92 2.05
C THR A 39 -9.75 3.24 2.28
N HIS A 40 -10.31 3.85 1.23
CA HIS A 40 -11.17 5.02 1.35
C HIS A 40 -12.43 4.73 2.19
N ALA A 41 -12.99 3.52 2.06
CA ALA A 41 -14.10 3.07 2.89
C ALA A 41 -13.73 2.74 4.36
N GLY A 42 -12.46 2.91 4.76
CA GLY A 42 -12.01 2.67 6.14
C GLY A 42 -11.89 1.19 6.52
N VAL A 43 -11.93 0.25 5.56
CA VAL A 43 -11.87 -1.19 5.83
C VAL A 43 -10.51 -1.60 6.37
N ARG A 44 -10.48 -2.57 7.30
CA ARG A 44 -9.25 -3.04 7.93
C ARG A 44 -8.40 -3.87 6.95
N PRO A 45 -7.05 -3.80 7.03
CA PRO A 45 -6.17 -4.51 6.09
C PRO A 45 -6.43 -6.02 5.95
N MET A 46 -6.76 -6.71 7.05
CA MET A 46 -7.05 -8.14 7.02
C MET A 46 -8.35 -8.47 6.27
N GLN A 47 -9.34 -7.58 6.34
CA GLN A 47 -10.60 -7.75 5.59
C GLN A 47 -10.40 -7.47 4.10
N ILE A 48 -9.52 -6.52 3.75
CA ILE A 48 -9.11 -6.28 2.36
C ILE A 48 -8.38 -7.51 1.81
N LEU A 49 -7.44 -8.08 2.57
CA LEU A 49 -6.74 -9.30 2.18
C LEU A 49 -7.73 -10.46 1.97
N ALA A 50 -8.68 -10.65 2.89
CA ALA A 50 -9.69 -11.69 2.75
C ALA A 50 -10.63 -11.48 1.55
N ALA A 51 -10.88 -10.23 1.15
CA ALA A 51 -11.64 -9.93 -0.07
C ALA A 51 -10.85 -10.34 -1.32
N ILE A 52 -9.56 -9.99 -1.39
CA ILE A 52 -8.67 -10.37 -2.49
C ILE A 52 -8.54 -11.90 -2.57
N GLN A 53 -8.34 -12.58 -1.44
CA GLN A 53 -8.24 -14.05 -1.38
C GLN A 53 -9.53 -14.76 -1.79
N ARG A 54 -10.69 -14.10 -1.66
CA ARG A 54 -11.96 -14.66 -2.11
C ARG A 54 -12.10 -14.63 -3.64
N GLU A 55 -11.50 -13.64 -4.28
CA GLU A 55 -11.47 -13.48 -5.74
C GLU A 55 -10.33 -14.29 -6.38
N ASP A 56 -9.18 -14.37 -5.70
CA ASP A 56 -7.99 -15.09 -6.11
C ASP A 56 -7.42 -15.89 -4.92
N GLN A 57 -7.79 -17.17 -4.83
CA GLN A 57 -7.37 -18.05 -3.72
C GLN A 57 -5.87 -18.34 -3.72
N ASP A 58 -5.22 -18.28 -4.87
CA ASP A 58 -3.79 -18.58 -5.04
C ASP A 58 -2.91 -17.33 -4.88
N THR A 59 -3.52 -16.20 -4.47
CA THR A 59 -2.80 -14.94 -4.31
C THR A 59 -1.65 -15.07 -3.30
N LEU A 60 -0.46 -14.64 -3.72
CA LEU A 60 0.71 -14.58 -2.84
C LEU A 60 0.79 -13.28 -2.03
N ILE A 61 -0.19 -12.39 -2.21
CA ILE A 61 -0.28 -11.12 -1.50
C ILE A 61 -0.39 -11.36 0.00
N SER A 62 0.41 -10.62 0.76
CA SER A 62 0.42 -10.66 2.21
C SER A 62 -0.27 -9.43 2.82
N ALA A 63 -0.58 -9.49 4.12
CA ALA A 63 -1.06 -8.31 4.86
C ALA A 63 -0.07 -7.14 4.83
N THR A 64 1.23 -7.41 4.71
CA THR A 64 2.27 -6.38 4.59
C THR A 64 2.14 -5.63 3.26
N ASP A 65 1.82 -6.33 2.17
CA ASP A 65 1.58 -5.72 0.87
C ASP A 65 0.40 -4.76 0.91
N ILE A 66 -0.70 -5.15 1.56
CA ILE A 66 -1.88 -4.30 1.77
C ILE A 66 -1.49 -3.03 2.55
N ARG A 67 -0.72 -3.17 3.63
CA ARG A 67 -0.24 -2.00 4.41
C ARG A 67 0.63 -1.07 3.57
N SER A 68 1.49 -1.61 2.70
CA SER A 68 2.34 -0.82 1.80
C SER A 68 1.52 -0.03 0.78
N GLU A 69 0.53 -0.65 0.14
CA GLU A 69 -0.35 0.06 -0.78
C GLU A 69 -1.20 1.12 -0.06
N ARG A 70 -1.71 0.83 1.15
CA ARG A 70 -2.41 1.83 1.97
C ARG A 70 -1.54 3.04 2.30
N LYS A 71 -0.25 2.80 2.57
CA LYS A 71 0.70 3.88 2.79
C LYS A 71 0.84 4.72 1.51
N ALA A 72 0.97 4.09 0.34
CA ALA A 72 1.05 4.80 -0.94
C ALA A 72 -0.22 5.61 -1.26
N VAL A 73 -1.42 5.06 -1.01
CA VAL A 73 -2.70 5.77 -1.15
C VAL A 73 -2.73 7.00 -0.25
N ARG A 74 -2.31 6.85 1.02
CA ARG A 74 -2.23 7.98 1.95
C ARG A 74 -1.22 9.02 1.49
N GLU A 75 -0.03 8.62 1.05
CA GLU A 75 0.99 9.55 0.54
C GLU A 75 0.49 10.35 -0.67
N LYS A 76 -0.22 9.68 -1.59
CA LYS A 76 -0.87 10.33 -2.75
C LYS A 76 -1.93 11.33 -2.32
N HIS A 77 -2.76 10.99 -1.33
CA HIS A 77 -3.79 11.89 -0.81
C HIS A 77 -3.20 13.12 -0.10
N LEU A 78 -2.19 12.91 0.75
CA LEU A 78 -1.47 13.99 1.43
C LEU A 78 -0.78 14.92 0.43
N ASN A 79 -0.24 14.39 -0.67
CA ASN A 79 0.44 15.17 -1.70
C ASN A 79 1.52 16.11 -1.12
N GLY A 80 2.30 15.61 -0.16
CA GLY A 80 3.35 16.36 0.56
C GLY A 80 2.88 17.25 1.71
N ARG A 81 1.57 17.43 1.91
CA ARG A 81 0.99 18.16 3.05
C ARG A 81 0.95 17.30 4.30
N SER A 82 0.85 17.95 5.46
CA SER A 82 0.56 17.25 6.71
C SER A 82 -0.87 16.68 6.70
N PRO A 83 -1.15 15.66 7.54
CA PRO A 83 -2.50 15.14 7.71
C PRO A 83 -3.52 16.20 8.15
N VAL A 84 -3.09 17.17 8.96
CA VAL A 84 -3.98 18.25 9.45
C VAL A 84 -4.29 19.24 8.33
N GLU A 85 -3.29 19.67 7.56
CA GLU A 85 -3.53 20.55 6.40
C GLU A 85 -4.48 19.89 5.39
N THR A 86 -4.24 18.62 5.06
CA THR A 86 -5.11 17.88 4.13
C THR A 86 -6.53 17.76 4.68
N LEU A 87 -6.68 17.51 5.98
CA LEU A 87 -8.00 17.48 6.64
C LEU A 87 -8.72 18.83 6.57
N LEU A 88 -8.00 19.93 6.79
CA LEU A 88 -8.57 21.28 6.71
C LEU A 88 -9.01 21.62 5.29
N ASP A 89 -8.22 21.24 4.28
CA ASP A 89 -8.57 21.40 2.87
C ASP A 89 -9.85 20.62 2.55
N ASP A 90 -9.93 19.34 2.93
CA ASP A 90 -11.11 18.50 2.71
C ASP A 90 -12.36 19.10 3.38
N LEU A 91 -12.25 19.55 4.63
CA LEU A 91 -13.34 20.20 5.36
C LEU A 91 -13.76 21.52 4.69
N SER A 92 -12.82 22.29 4.14
CA SER A 92 -13.12 23.56 3.44
C SER A 92 -13.87 23.37 2.12
N THR A 93 -13.75 22.20 1.50
CA THR A 93 -14.43 21.87 0.24
C THR A 93 -15.86 21.34 0.42
N THR A 94 -16.23 20.96 1.64
CA THR A 94 -17.53 20.35 1.96
C THR A 94 -18.37 21.33 2.79
N ASP A 95 -19.70 21.19 2.81
CA ASP A 95 -20.62 22.06 3.59
C ASP A 95 -20.55 21.84 5.12
N TRP A 96 -19.39 21.50 5.65
CA TRP A 96 -19.19 21.20 7.06
C TRP A 96 -18.88 22.49 7.81
N ILE A 97 -19.50 22.66 8.99
CA ILE A 97 -19.18 23.78 9.88
C ILE A 97 -18.00 23.36 10.76
N PHE A 98 -16.87 24.05 10.63
CA PHE A 98 -15.67 23.81 11.43
C PHE A 98 -15.02 25.13 11.87
N ALA A 99 -14.27 25.09 12.98
CA ALA A 99 -13.54 26.24 13.51
C ALA A 99 -12.04 25.96 13.52
N VAL A 100 -11.24 26.91 13.03
CA VAL A 100 -9.77 26.82 13.03
C VAL A 100 -9.21 28.03 13.76
N LYS A 101 -8.38 27.80 14.79
CA LYS A 101 -7.59 28.85 15.42
C LYS A 101 -6.20 28.82 14.80
N LYS A 102 -5.76 29.96 14.26
CA LYS A 102 -4.36 30.17 13.83
C LYS A 102 -3.71 31.09 14.86
N ASP A 103 -2.51 30.74 15.28
CA ASP A 103 -1.68 31.67 16.06
C ASP A 103 -0.98 32.59 15.04
N ASP A 104 -1.08 33.91 15.25
CA ASP A 104 -0.50 34.95 14.37
C ASP A 104 1.03 35.01 14.46
#